data_AF-H8GXD1-F1
#
_entry.id   AF-H8GXD1-F1
#
_cell.length_a   1.000
_cell.length_b   1.000
_cell.length_c   1.000
_cell.angle_alpha   90.00
_cell.angle_beta   90.00
_cell.angle_gamma   90.00
#
_symmetry.space_group_name_H-M   'P 1'
#
loop_
_entity.id
_entity.type
_entity.pdbx_description
1 polymer ?
#
loop_
_entity_poly.entity_id
_entity_poly.type
_entity_poly.pdbx_seq_one_letter_code
_entity_poly.pdbx_strand_id
1 'polypeptide(L)'
;MNAVVLRTALVTGAVIGVLNIVFTGIQYGFAELPVWFYLAQLLLIPAMVLPMRLFPQAAVTPDYLRRAGLFAMGWAVPYAIYKFSADALNPLFSPVSSLASYVVLVLVFALLFAAIRRPPGAGKR
;
A
#
# COMPACT_ATOMS: atom_id res chain seq x y z
N MET A 1 -9.37 20.50 1.94
CA MET A 1 -8.93 19.30 1.20
C MET A 1 -9.99 19.00 0.14
N ASN A 2 -9.62 18.65 -1.10
CA ASN A 2 -10.61 18.38 -2.15
C ASN A 2 -11.54 17.23 -1.73
N ALA A 3 -12.86 17.43 -1.79
CA ALA A 3 -13.87 16.45 -1.38
C ALA A 3 -13.71 15.10 -2.10
N VAL A 4 -13.27 15.14 -3.37
CA VAL A 4 -12.99 13.94 -4.17
C VAL A 4 -11.80 13.16 -3.58
N VAL A 5 -10.71 13.85 -3.20
CA VAL A 5 -9.52 13.20 -2.62
C VAL A 5 -9.84 12.54 -1.28
N LEU A 6 -10.61 13.22 -0.42
CA LEU A 6 -11.05 12.67 0.85
C LEU A 6 -11.94 11.44 0.63
N ARG A 7 -12.92 11.53 -0.27
CA ARG A 7 -13.80 10.40 -0.60
C ARG A 7 -13.01 9.20 -1.13
N THR A 8 -12.07 9.42 -2.04
CA THR A 8 -11.26 8.33 -2.60
C THR A 8 -10.37 7.71 -1.52
N ALA A 9 -9.73 8.50 -0.66
CA ALA A 9 -8.94 7.99 0.44
C ALA A 9 -9.77 7.15 1.43
N LEU A 10 -10.97 7.62 1.78
CA LEU A 10 -11.92 6.90 2.63
C LEU A 10 -12.32 5.56 2.01
N VAL A 11 -12.79 5.58 0.75
CA VAL A 11 -13.26 4.37 0.07
C VAL A 11 -12.13 3.37 -0.11
N THR A 12 -10.99 3.80 -0.67
CA THR A 12 -9.87 2.88 -0.95
C THR A 12 -9.22 2.36 0.34
N GLY A 13 -9.05 3.21 1.36
CA GLY A 13 -8.52 2.79 2.65
C GLY A 13 -9.45 1.79 3.35
N ALA A 14 -10.76 2.04 3.35
CA ALA A 14 -11.75 1.13 3.90
C ALA A 14 -11.79 -0.20 3.15
N VAL A 15 -11.75 -0.19 1.81
CA VAL A 15 -11.72 -1.42 1.00
C VAL A 15 -10.49 -2.26 1.32
N ILE A 16 -9.29 -1.67 1.37
CA ILE A 16 -8.07 -2.41 1.69
C ILE A 16 -8.14 -2.96 3.12
N GLY A 17 -8.62 -2.17 4.09
CA GLY A 17 -8.77 -2.61 5.46
C GLY A 17 -9.73 -3.78 5.63
N VAL A 18 -10.89 -3.71 4.97
CA VAL A 18 -11.88 -4.80 4.94
C VAL A 18 -11.29 -6.05 4.31
N LEU A 19 -10.61 -5.92 3.17
CA LEU A 19 -9.96 -7.06 2.51
C LEU A 19 -8.92 -7.70 3.42
N ASN A 20 -8.11 -6.89 4.12
CA ASN A 20 -7.12 -7.42 5.05
C ASN A 20 -7.77 -8.18 6.22
N ILE A 21 -8.87 -7.64 6.78
CA ILE A 21 -9.66 -8.33 7.81
C ILE A 21 -10.20 -9.66 7.30
N VAL A 22 -10.76 -9.68 6.09
CA VAL A 22 -11.32 -10.90 5.50
C VAL A 22 -10.23 -11.95 5.29
N PHE A 23 -9.12 -11.60 4.64
CA PHE A 23 -8.04 -12.56 4.38
C PHE A 23 -7.39 -13.07 5.66
N THR A 24 -7.12 -12.17 6.60
CA THR A 24 -6.51 -12.54 7.89
C THR A 24 -7.48 -13.36 8.74
N GLY A 25 -8.78 -13.02 8.73
CA GLY A 25 -9.82 -13.76 9.44
C GLY A 25 -10.07 -15.15 8.85
N ILE A 26 -9.93 -15.34 7.53
CA ILE A 26 -9.95 -16.67 6.90
C ILE A 26 -8.74 -17.50 7.33
N GLN A 27 -7.57 -16.86 7.47
CA GLN A 27 -6.33 -17.55 7.82
C GLN A 27 -6.24 -17.93 9.31
N TYR A 28 -6.62 -17.03 10.21
CA TYR A 28 -6.42 -17.17 11.66
C TYR A 28 -7.71 -17.37 12.45
N GLY A 29 -8.87 -17.14 11.84
CA GLY A 29 -10.18 -17.15 12.50
C GLY A 29 -10.56 -15.76 13.03
N PHE A 30 -11.77 -15.29 12.70
CA PHE A 30 -12.24 -13.95 13.08
C PHE A 30 -12.33 -13.71 14.60
N ALA A 31 -12.59 -14.76 15.38
CA ALA A 31 -12.69 -14.69 16.84
C ALA A 31 -11.32 -14.53 17.52
N GLU A 32 -10.25 -14.98 16.85
CA GLU A 32 -8.88 -14.95 17.38
C GLU A 32 -8.16 -13.62 17.06
N LEU A 33 -8.75 -12.79 16.18
CA LEU A 33 -8.15 -11.52 15.81
C LEU A 33 -8.25 -10.53 16.97
N PRO A 34 -7.12 -9.98 17.45
CA PRO A 34 -7.12 -9.03 18.55
C PRO A 34 -7.69 -7.67 18.10
N VAL A 35 -8.31 -6.94 19.03
CA VAL A 35 -8.93 -5.62 18.76
C VAL A 35 -7.95 -4.66 18.09
N TRP A 36 -6.67 -4.67 18.49
CA TRP A 36 -5.66 -3.79 17.91
C TRP A 36 -5.47 -4.01 16.40
N PHE A 37 -5.69 -5.23 15.89
CA PHE A 37 -5.56 -5.53 14.46
C PHE A 37 -6.60 -4.76 13.65
N TYR A 38 -7.85 -4.72 14.14
CA TYR A 38 -8.92 -3.94 13.52
C TYR A 38 -8.65 -2.44 13.58
N LEU A 39 -8.14 -1.94 14.72
CA LEU A 39 -7.77 -0.53 14.88
C LEU A 39 -6.63 -0.14 13.93
N ALA A 40 -5.66 -1.02 13.70
CA ALA A 40 -4.59 -0.78 12.75
C ALA A 40 -5.10 -0.60 11.31
N GLN A 41 -6.19 -1.29 10.93
CA GLN A 41 -6.78 -1.11 9.60
C GLN A 41 -7.35 0.29 9.37
N LEU A 42 -7.79 0.98 10.43
CA LEU A 42 -8.27 2.36 10.33
C LEU A 42 -7.15 3.32 9.89
N LEU A 43 -5.88 2.98 10.16
CA LEU A 43 -4.72 3.77 9.72
C LEU A 43 -4.54 3.75 8.20
N LEU A 44 -5.16 2.80 7.49
CA LEU A 44 -5.12 2.76 6.02
C LEU A 44 -5.82 3.97 5.42
N ILE A 45 -6.88 4.49 6.06
CA ILE A 45 -7.61 5.67 5.60
C ILE A 45 -6.69 6.90 5.46
N PRO A 46 -6.01 7.37 6.52
CA PRO A 46 -5.07 8.47 6.38
C PRO A 46 -3.84 8.10 5.55
N ALA A 47 -3.40 6.84 5.55
CA ALA A 47 -2.28 6.38 4.71
C ALA A 47 -2.55 6.56 3.21
N MET A 48 -3.81 6.48 2.77
CA MET A 48 -4.20 6.69 1.38
C MET A 48 -3.97 8.13 0.88
N VAL A 49 -3.65 9.10 1.74
CA VAL A 49 -3.29 10.45 1.29
C VAL A 49 -2.01 10.44 0.43
N LEU A 50 -1.03 9.61 0.76
CA LEU A 50 0.21 9.50 -0.01
C LEU A 50 0.00 9.01 -1.45
N PRO A 51 -0.62 7.85 -1.70
CA PRO A 51 -0.85 7.38 -3.07
C PRO A 51 -1.72 8.36 -3.87
N MET A 52 -2.71 9.00 -3.23
CA MET A 52 -3.55 10.02 -3.90
C MET A 52 -2.74 11.23 -4.39
N ARG A 53 -1.63 11.57 -3.74
CA ARG A 53 -0.73 12.66 -4.15
C ARG A 53 0.33 12.20 -5.13
N LEU A 54 0.89 11.01 -4.91
CA LEU A 54 2.10 10.55 -5.60
C LEU A 54 1.81 9.76 -6.88
N PHE A 55 0.73 8.98 -6.94
CA PHE A 55 0.42 8.19 -8.13
C PHE A 55 0.06 9.02 -9.36
N PRO A 56 -0.69 10.14 -9.26
CA PRO A 56 -0.88 11.03 -10.40
C PRO A 56 0.43 11.59 -10.93
N GLN A 57 1.37 11.95 -10.04
CA GLN A 57 2.71 12.43 -10.42
C GLN A 57 3.52 11.32 -11.07
N ALA A 58 3.50 10.10 -10.51
CA ALA A 58 4.15 8.94 -11.07
C ALA A 58 3.64 8.66 -12.49
N ALA A 59 2.33 8.74 -12.70
CA ALA A 59 1.67 8.42 -13.97
C ALA A 59 2.08 9.32 -15.15
N VAL A 60 2.54 10.54 -14.87
CA VAL A 60 2.98 11.50 -15.90
C VAL A 60 4.50 11.65 -15.97
N THR A 61 5.25 11.04 -15.05
CA THR A 61 6.71 11.16 -15.00
C THR A 61 7.36 10.30 -16.09
N PRO A 62 8.13 10.88 -17.04
CA PRO A 62 8.75 10.11 -18.14
C PRO A 62 9.89 9.20 -17.68
N ASP A 63 10.73 9.72 -16.77
CA ASP A 63 11.87 8.98 -16.23
C ASP A 63 11.41 7.75 -15.43
N TYR A 64 11.95 6.58 -15.80
CA TYR A 64 11.51 5.30 -15.26
C TYR A 64 11.80 5.17 -13.77
N LEU A 65 13.03 5.47 -13.34
CA LEU A 65 13.45 5.30 -11.95
C LEU A 65 12.73 6.29 -11.02
N ARG A 66 12.57 7.54 -11.45
CA ARG A 66 11.80 8.54 -10.70
C ARG A 66 10.32 8.15 -10.62
N ARG A 67 9.73 7.62 -11.70
CA ARG A 67 8.36 7.09 -11.69
C ARG A 67 8.20 5.91 -10.73
N ALA A 68 9.14 4.96 -10.75
CA ALA A 68 9.16 3.85 -9.80
C ALA A 68 9.28 4.37 -8.36
N GLY A 69 10.17 5.33 -8.09
CA GLY A 69 10.31 5.94 -6.76
C GLY A 69 9.00 6.56 -6.25
N LEU A 70 8.26 7.27 -7.10
CA LEU A 70 6.96 7.84 -6.75
C LEU A 70 5.91 6.76 -6.45
N PHE A 71 5.88 5.66 -7.21
CA PHE A 71 5.02 4.51 -6.91
C PHE A 71 5.42 3.83 -5.59
N ALA A 72 6.72 3.64 -5.34
CA ALA A 72 7.23 3.06 -4.10
C ALA A 72 6.81 3.88 -2.89
N MET A 73 7.04 5.20 -2.91
CA MET A 73 6.65 6.10 -1.83
C MET A 73 5.13 6.17 -1.63
N GLY A 74 4.35 6.11 -2.70
CA GLY A 74 2.88 6.08 -2.59
C GLY A 74 2.36 4.79 -1.95
N TRP A 75 3.00 3.65 -2.21
CA TRP A 75 2.61 2.37 -1.60
C TRP A 75 3.24 2.12 -0.23
N ALA A 76 4.32 2.82 0.11
CA ALA A 76 5.12 2.53 1.30
C ALA A 76 4.28 2.43 2.58
N VAL A 77 3.51 3.46 2.91
CA VAL A 77 2.78 3.51 4.19
C VAL A 77 1.57 2.57 4.22
N PRO A 78 0.66 2.57 3.21
CA PRO A 78 -0.47 1.63 3.21
C PRO A 78 -0.02 0.17 3.27
N TYR A 79 1.03 -0.18 2.52
CA TYR A 79 1.52 -1.54 2.47
C TYR A 79 2.23 -1.96 3.77
N ALA A 80 2.92 -1.03 4.44
CA ALA A 80 3.50 -1.28 5.76
C ALA A 80 2.42 -1.62 6.79
N ILE A 81 1.33 -0.84 6.83
CA ILE A 81 0.20 -1.09 7.75
C ILE A 81 -0.42 -2.46 7.45
N TYR A 82 -0.73 -2.74 6.19
CA TYR A 82 -1.28 -4.01 5.75
C TYR A 82 -0.40 -5.19 6.19
N LYS A 83 0.90 -5.14 5.83
CA LYS A 83 1.83 -6.25 6.04
C LYS A 83 2.21 -6.43 7.51
N PHE A 84 2.59 -5.37 8.21
CA PHE A 84 3.03 -5.49 9.60
C PHE A 84 1.89 -5.87 10.54
N SER A 85 0.66 -5.38 10.29
CA SER A 85 -0.48 -5.78 11.10
C SER A 85 -0.80 -7.27 10.97
N ALA A 86 -0.65 -7.84 9.76
CA ALA A 86 -0.82 -9.27 9.54
C ALA A 86 0.37 -10.10 10.07
N ASP A 87 1.60 -9.71 9.75
CA ASP A 87 2.81 -10.46 10.15
C ASP A 87 2.95 -10.52 11.68
N ALA A 88 2.53 -9.46 12.41
CA ALA A 88 2.58 -9.41 13.86
C ALA A 88 1.61 -10.39 14.56
N LEU A 89 0.67 -10.99 13.82
CA LEU A 89 -0.18 -12.07 14.35
C LEU A 89 0.54 -13.42 14.39
N ASN A 90 1.64 -13.57 13.64
CA ASN A 90 2.41 -14.80 13.62
C ASN A 90 3.23 -14.93 14.92
N PRO A 91 3.11 -16.03 15.69
CA PRO A 91 3.93 -16.26 16.89
C PRO A 91 5.45 -16.27 16.62
N LEU A 92 5.86 -16.55 15.38
CA LEU A 92 7.25 -16.55 14.92
C LEU A 92 7.65 -15.21 14.25
N PHE A 93 6.94 -14.13 14.55
CA PHE A 93 7.18 -12.82 13.94
C PHE A 93 8.62 -12.35 14.14
N SER A 94 9.29 -12.06 13.02
CA SER A 94 10.59 -11.40 12.99
C SER A 94 10.44 -10.02 12.35
N PRO A 95 10.57 -8.92 13.11
CA PRO A 95 10.42 -7.56 12.58
C PRO A 95 11.38 -7.28 11.43
N VAL A 96 12.61 -7.81 11.50
CA VAL A 96 13.64 -7.61 10.47
C VAL A 96 13.27 -8.34 9.18
N SER A 97 12.83 -9.60 9.27
CA SER A 97 12.40 -10.37 8.09
C SER A 97 11.16 -9.76 7.43
N SER A 98 10.21 -9.30 8.26
CA SER A 98 9.02 -8.61 7.79
C SER A 98 9.39 -7.29 7.09
N LEU A 99 10.29 -6.50 7.67
CA LEU A 99 10.77 -5.26 7.05
C LEU A 99 11.50 -5.51 5.73
N ALA A 100 12.38 -6.50 5.67
CA ALA A 100 13.10 -6.85 4.45
C ALA A 100 12.14 -7.29 3.33
N SER A 101 11.21 -8.20 3.63
CA SER A 101 10.21 -8.65 2.66
C SER A 101 9.25 -7.52 2.24
N TYR A 102 8.92 -6.61 3.16
CA TYR A 102 8.16 -5.40 2.87
C TYR A 102 8.89 -4.52 1.85
N VAL A 103 10.15 -4.19 2.10
CA VAL A 103 10.95 -3.32 1.21
C VAL A 103 11.04 -3.95 -0.19
N VAL A 104 11.34 -5.25 -0.25
CA VAL A 104 11.45 -5.97 -1.52
C VAL A 104 10.13 -5.93 -2.28
N LEU A 105 9.00 -6.23 -1.64
CA LEU A 105 7.69 -6.23 -2.32
C LEU A 105 7.29 -4.82 -2.80
N VAL A 106 7.55 -3.78 -2.00
CA VAL A 106 7.28 -2.40 -2.42
C VAL A 106 8.12 -2.04 -3.65
N LEU A 107 9.41 -2.40 -3.67
CA LEU A 107 10.28 -2.15 -4.82
C LEU A 107 9.81 -2.91 -6.07
N VAL A 108 9.50 -4.21 -5.92
CA VAL A 108 9.00 -5.04 -7.03
C VAL A 108 7.71 -4.44 -7.60
N PHE A 109 6.72 -4.14 -6.76
CA PHE A 109 5.47 -3.55 -7.25
C PHE A 109 5.70 -2.19 -7.89
N ALA A 110 6.53 -1.34 -7.30
CA ALA A 110 6.83 -0.03 -7.84
C ALA A 110 7.46 -0.10 -9.25
N LEU A 111 8.40 -1.02 -9.46
CA LEU A 111 9.04 -1.26 -10.76
C LEU A 111 8.04 -1.80 -11.78
N LEU A 112 7.16 -2.73 -11.37
CA LEU A 112 6.10 -3.27 -12.23
C LEU A 112 5.09 -2.19 -12.62
N PHE A 113 4.60 -1.39 -11.68
CA PHE A 113 3.69 -0.28 -11.97
C PHE A 113 4.35 0.77 -12.87
N ALA A 114 5.62 1.09 -12.65
CA ALA A 114 6.38 1.99 -13.52
C ALA A 114 6.57 1.44 -14.93
N ALA A 115 6.69 0.11 -15.10
CA ALA A 115 6.84 -0.54 -16.39
C ALA A 115 5.52 -0.58 -17.17
N ILE A 116 4.41 -0.92 -16.50
CA ILE A 116 3.08 -1.03 -17.13
C ILE A 116 2.54 0.36 -17.50
N ARG A 117 2.83 1.39 -16.70
CA ARG A 117 2.39 2.76 -16.95
C ARG A 117 3.32 3.44 -17.95
N ARG A 118 2.94 3.46 -19.25
CA ARG A 118 3.61 4.30 -20.26
C ARG A 118 3.18 5.76 -20.12
N PRO A 119 4.06 6.68 -19.72
CA PRO A 119 3.72 8.09 -19.62
C PRO A 119 3.62 8.74 -21.01
N PRO A 120 2.85 9.84 -21.14
CA PRO A 120 2.74 10.58 -22.40
C PRO A 120 4.13 11.00 -22.90
N GLY A 121 4.44 10.71 -24.17
CA GLY A 121 5.70 11.10 -24.82
C GLY A 121 6.85 10.09 -24.73
N ALA A 122 6.71 8.98 -24.00
CA ALA A 122 7.76 7.94 -23.90
C ALA A 122 7.99 7.12 -25.19
N GLY A 123 7.20 7.35 -26.24
CA GLY A 123 7.32 6.70 -27.56
C GLY A 123 7.90 7.59 -28.67
N LYS A 124 8.41 8.80 -28.34
CA LYS A 124 9.09 9.68 -29.30
C LYS A 124 10.58 9.72 -28.98
N ARG A 125 11.30 8.65 -29.30
CA ARG A 125 12.75 8.65 -29.48
C ARG A 125 13.06 7.74 -30.65
#